data_AF-A0A395HAJ8-F1
#
_entry.id   AF-A0A395HAJ8-F1
#
_cell.length_a   1.000
_cell.length_b   1.000
_cell.length_c   1.000
_cell.angle_alpha   90.00
_cell.angle_beta   90.00
_cell.angle_gamma   90.00
#
_symmetry.space_group_name_H-M   'P 1'
#
loop_
_entity.id
_entity.type
_entity.pdbx_description
1 polymer ?
#
loop_
_entity_poly.entity_id
_entity_poly.type
_entity_poly.pdbx_seq_one_letter_code
_entity_poly.pdbx_strand_id
1 'polypeptide(L)'
;MSSKIPENLYHVLLTITRMNKNPNNIIETLRIPGTYTSLLAAKAAAHSCLYDAGYERDFFPTYETSHTIFEKENLPDRIGLAIYAVAPDGTTFRVRIDTTPNKLQLTTDLDDGRISIPLYYVVQANVEYDAIEGQSTVREMIVQGTFTDYLQARESARGVLLSEQDGILKGSYAAYVEAGEGDRDCGFGENVVVHASTDYGVNHLVSVIRNQELGSVSLAEAAMKIG
;
A
#
# COMPACT_ATOMS: atom_id res chain seq x y z
N MET A 1 13.51 17.32 26.70
CA MET A 1 14.69 16.96 25.88
C MET A 1 14.34 17.32 24.44
N SER A 2 15.22 17.98 23.69
CA SER A 2 14.93 18.28 22.28
C SER A 2 14.86 16.97 21.51
N SER A 3 13.67 16.58 21.05
CA SER A 3 13.47 15.42 20.19
C SER A 3 14.27 15.65 18.90
N LYS A 4 15.33 14.87 18.68
CA LYS A 4 16.12 14.96 17.46
C LYS A 4 15.22 14.56 16.30
N ILE A 5 15.06 15.45 15.32
CA ILE A 5 14.30 15.16 14.10
C ILE A 5 14.92 13.93 13.43
N PRO A 6 14.16 12.83 13.22
CA PRO A 6 14.69 11.64 12.59
C PRO A 6 14.98 11.91 11.12
N GLU A 7 16.06 11.33 10.59
CA GLU A 7 16.45 11.49 9.19
C GLU A 7 15.50 10.75 8.23
N ASN A 8 14.93 9.63 8.68
CA ASN A 8 14.05 8.77 7.92
C ASN A 8 12.74 8.52 8.66
N LEU A 9 11.69 8.21 7.90
CA LEU A 9 10.42 7.71 8.38
C LEU A 9 10.22 6.28 7.90
N TYR A 10 9.49 5.50 8.70
CA TYR A 10 9.24 4.09 8.46
C TYR A 10 7.73 3.86 8.39
N HIS A 11 7.24 3.45 7.22
CA HIS A 11 5.83 3.30 6.94
C HIS A 11 5.45 1.83 7.01
N VAL A 12 4.47 1.47 7.85
CA VAL A 12 3.90 0.13 7.82
C VAL A 12 2.83 0.09 6.75
N LEU A 13 2.93 -0.86 5.83
CA LEU A 13 1.97 -1.12 4.77
C LEU A 13 1.35 -2.50 5.01
N LEU A 14 0.02 -2.57 4.94
CA LEU A 14 -0.74 -3.81 4.95
C LEU A 14 -1.42 -3.97 3.60
N THR A 15 -1.00 -4.99 2.86
CA THR A 15 -1.60 -5.38 1.58
C THR A 15 -2.38 -6.67 1.77
N ILE A 16 -3.63 -6.67 1.34
CA ILE A 16 -4.52 -7.84 1.37
C ILE A 16 -4.94 -8.15 -0.06
N THR A 17 -4.56 -9.32 -0.55
CA THR A 17 -4.86 -9.76 -1.92
C THR A 17 -5.86 -10.91 -1.86
N ARG A 18 -7.08 -10.69 -2.38
CA ARG A 18 -8.12 -11.72 -2.49
C ARG A 18 -8.23 -12.20 -3.93
N MET A 19 -8.00 -13.50 -4.14
CA MET A 19 -8.33 -14.17 -5.39
C MET A 19 -9.83 -14.45 -5.40
N ASN A 20 -10.60 -13.66 -6.15
CA ASN A 20 -12.03 -13.93 -6.29
C ASN A 20 -12.27 -15.06 -7.29
N LYS A 21 -13.47 -15.66 -7.30
CA LYS A 21 -13.86 -16.72 -8.27
C LYS A 21 -13.82 -16.24 -9.73
N ASN A 22 -13.76 -14.94 -9.95
CA ASN A 22 -13.45 -14.35 -11.25
C ASN A 22 -11.96 -13.97 -11.26
N PRO A 23 -11.10 -14.70 -12.00
CA PRO A 23 -9.66 -14.49 -12.01
C PRO A 23 -9.23 -13.11 -12.57
N ASN A 24 -10.15 -12.40 -13.24
CA ASN A 24 -9.94 -11.04 -13.73
C ASN A 24 -10.10 -9.94 -12.66
N ASN A 25 -10.46 -10.27 -11.42
CA ASN A 25 -10.81 -9.27 -10.41
C ASN A 25 -10.06 -9.51 -9.10
N ILE A 26 -8.72 -9.37 -9.15
CA ILE A 26 -7.91 -9.27 -7.94
C ILE A 26 -8.36 -8.05 -7.16
N ILE A 27 -8.91 -8.28 -5.97
CA ILE A 27 -9.18 -7.20 -5.03
C ILE A 27 -7.95 -7.10 -4.14
N GLU A 28 -7.14 -6.10 -4.45
CA GLU A 28 -5.98 -5.72 -3.67
C GLU A 28 -6.35 -4.50 -2.82
N THR A 29 -6.36 -4.68 -1.50
CA THR A 29 -6.58 -3.59 -0.55
C THR A 29 -5.26 -3.20 0.07
N LEU A 30 -4.86 -1.94 -0.09
CA LEU A 30 -3.72 -1.36 0.61
C LEU A 30 -4.21 -0.48 1.78
N ARG A 31 -3.62 -0.71 2.95
CA ARG A 31 -3.77 0.14 4.14
C ARG A 31 -2.39 0.56 4.62
N ILE A 32 -2.32 1.76 5.21
CA ILE A 32 -1.10 2.27 5.84
C ILE A 32 -1.43 2.51 7.32
N PRO A 33 -1.26 1.48 8.18
CA PRO A 33 -1.61 1.55 9.61
C PRO A 33 -0.93 2.68 10.38
N GLY A 34 0.30 3.04 9.98
CA GLY A 34 1.05 4.06 10.67
C GLY A 34 2.40 4.36 10.04
N THR A 35 2.99 5.47 10.50
CA THR A 35 4.36 5.86 10.17
C THR A 35 5.11 6.17 11.44
N TYR A 36 6.36 5.73 11.50
CA TYR A 36 7.16 5.74 12.71
C TYR A 36 8.47 6.46 12.50
N THR A 37 8.97 7.04 13.57
CA THR A 37 10.24 7.78 13.62
C THR A 37 11.46 6.88 13.83
N SER A 38 11.25 5.60 14.13
CA SER A 38 12.32 4.61 14.27
C SER A 38 11.94 3.27 13.64
N LEU A 39 12.95 2.58 13.10
CA LEU A 39 12.77 1.24 12.53
C LEU A 39 12.31 0.23 13.60
N LEU A 40 12.76 0.39 14.84
CA LEU A 40 12.38 -0.48 15.95
C LEU A 40 10.87 -0.39 16.22
N ALA A 41 10.33 0.83 16.31
CA ALA A 41 8.90 1.05 16.48
C ALA A 41 8.09 0.49 15.30
N ALA A 42 8.53 0.75 14.06
CA ALA A 42 7.88 0.20 12.88
C ALA A 42 7.86 -1.33 12.85
N LYS A 43 8.94 -2.00 13.29
CA LYS A 43 8.98 -3.47 13.42
C LYS A 43 7.99 -3.98 14.45
N ALA A 44 7.92 -3.36 15.63
CA ALA A 44 6.96 -3.74 16.66
C ALA A 44 5.51 -3.61 16.17
N ALA A 45 5.20 -2.50 15.50
CA ALA A 45 3.90 -2.28 14.87
C ALA A 45 3.62 -3.26 13.72
N ALA A 46 4.59 -3.53 12.85
CA ALA A 46 4.44 -4.48 11.76
C ALA A 46 4.12 -5.89 12.29
N HIS A 47 4.76 -6.33 13.38
CA HIS A 47 4.49 -7.64 13.99
C HIS A 47 3.13 -7.74 14.69
N SER A 48 2.56 -6.60 15.12
CA SER A 48 1.23 -6.53 15.75
C SER A 48 0.11 -6.23 14.75
N CYS A 49 0.45 -5.77 13.54
CA CYS A 49 -0.45 -5.27 12.50
C CYS A 49 -1.66 -6.18 12.23
N LEU A 50 -1.45 -7.49 12.01
CA LEU A 50 -2.57 -8.40 11.72
C LEU A 50 -3.48 -8.60 12.94
N TYR A 51 -2.90 -8.63 14.15
CA TYR A 51 -3.67 -8.69 15.39
C TYR A 51 -4.49 -7.42 15.61
N ASP A 52 -3.89 -6.25 15.38
CA ASP A 52 -4.57 -4.96 15.49
C ASP A 52 -5.69 -4.82 14.44
N ALA A 53 -5.54 -5.46 13.28
CA ALA A 53 -6.59 -5.60 12.27
C ALA A 53 -7.68 -6.62 12.63
N GLY A 54 -7.59 -7.28 13.79
CA GLY A 54 -8.59 -8.23 14.31
C GLY A 54 -8.36 -9.69 13.94
N TYR A 55 -7.19 -10.05 13.40
CA TYR A 55 -6.86 -11.44 13.04
C TYR A 55 -6.00 -12.10 14.12
N GLU A 56 -6.47 -13.22 14.66
CA GLU A 56 -5.64 -14.08 15.50
C GLU A 56 -4.62 -14.84 14.64
N ARG A 57 -3.44 -15.12 15.19
CA ARG A 57 -2.41 -15.88 14.49
C ARG A 57 -2.92 -17.23 13.98
N ASP A 58 -3.71 -17.93 14.80
CA ASP A 58 -4.21 -19.28 14.53
C ASP A 58 -5.27 -19.30 13.41
N PHE A 59 -5.77 -18.13 12.99
CA PHE A 59 -6.61 -18.02 11.80
C PHE A 59 -5.87 -18.40 10.51
N PHE A 60 -4.54 -18.27 10.49
CA PHE A 60 -3.74 -18.43 9.29
C PHE A 60 -3.04 -19.80 9.25
N PRO A 61 -3.39 -20.68 8.29
CA PRO A 61 -2.62 -21.91 8.04
C PRO A 61 -1.15 -21.64 7.70
N THR A 62 -0.85 -20.50 7.08
CA THR A 62 0.52 -20.04 6.81
C THR A 62 0.72 -18.69 7.47
N TYR A 63 1.72 -18.58 8.35
CA TYR A 63 2.10 -17.33 9.00
C TYR A 63 3.62 -17.30 9.15
N GLU A 64 4.28 -16.58 8.25
CA GLU A 64 5.73 -16.48 8.17
C GLU A 64 6.21 -15.09 8.54
N THR A 65 7.31 -15.04 9.31
CA THR A 65 7.96 -13.80 9.78
C THR A 65 9.47 -13.81 9.59
N SER A 66 10.05 -14.94 9.17
CA SER A 66 11.47 -15.16 9.03
C SER A 66 11.98 -14.57 7.73
N HIS A 67 12.93 -13.65 7.85
CA HIS A 67 13.61 -13.06 6.70
C HIS A 67 14.31 -14.10 5.83
N THR A 68 14.90 -15.13 6.45
CA THR A 68 15.62 -16.20 5.72
C THR A 68 14.67 -17.04 4.86
N ILE A 69 13.41 -17.20 5.27
CA ILE A 69 12.39 -17.91 4.50
C ILE A 69 11.93 -17.03 3.34
N PHE A 70 11.72 -15.73 3.58
CA PHE A 70 11.38 -14.78 2.50
C PHE A 70 12.46 -14.72 1.40
N GLU A 71 13.74 -14.79 1.78
CA GLU A 71 14.86 -14.83 0.82
C GLU A 71 14.89 -16.13 0.01
N LYS A 72 14.59 -17.27 0.65
CA LYS A 72 14.65 -18.59 0.02
C LYS A 72 13.48 -18.87 -0.92
N GLU A 73 12.27 -18.45 -0.56
CA GLU A 73 11.03 -18.74 -1.30
C GLU A 73 10.86 -17.88 -2.57
N ASN A 74 11.82 -17.00 -2.88
CA ASN A 74 11.78 -16.05 -4.01
C ASN A 74 10.43 -15.33 -4.15
N LEU A 75 9.83 -14.93 -3.02
CA LEU A 75 8.56 -14.22 -3.04
C LEU A 75 8.72 -12.89 -3.80
N PRO A 76 7.76 -12.53 -4.68
CA PRO A 76 7.72 -11.18 -5.26
C PRO A 76 7.57 -10.17 -4.12
N ASP A 77 8.01 -8.92 -4.28
CA ASP A 77 7.75 -7.85 -3.30
C ASP A 77 8.28 -8.08 -1.86
N ARG A 78 9.43 -8.75 -1.72
CA ARG A 78 10.00 -9.14 -0.40
C ARG A 78 10.75 -8.04 0.36
N ILE A 79 11.09 -6.92 -0.28
CA ILE A 79 11.87 -5.85 0.36
C ILE A 79 11.02 -5.22 1.47
N GLY A 80 11.55 -5.19 2.69
CA GLY A 80 10.84 -4.68 3.85
C GLY A 80 9.73 -5.59 4.38
N LEU A 81 9.55 -6.79 3.84
CA LEU A 81 8.51 -7.74 4.29
C LEU A 81 8.79 -8.20 5.73
N ALA A 82 7.81 -8.00 6.59
CA ALA A 82 7.84 -8.38 8.00
C ALA A 82 6.92 -9.57 8.29
N ILE A 83 5.77 -9.66 7.61
CA ILE A 83 4.83 -10.78 7.73
C ILE A 83 4.32 -11.17 6.34
N TYR A 84 4.28 -12.49 6.09
CA TYR A 84 3.49 -13.11 5.03
C TYR A 84 2.53 -14.10 5.66
N ALA A 85 1.22 -13.90 5.49
CA ALA A 85 0.21 -14.81 6.00
C ALA A 85 -0.82 -15.18 4.92
N VAL A 86 -1.33 -16.40 4.98
CA VAL A 86 -2.34 -16.90 4.04
C VAL A 86 -3.50 -17.46 4.85
N ALA A 87 -4.71 -16.97 4.58
CA ALA A 87 -5.94 -17.43 5.20
C ALA A 87 -6.46 -18.73 4.54
N PRO A 88 -7.41 -19.45 5.18
CA PRO A 88 -7.93 -20.71 4.64
C PRO A 88 -8.60 -20.60 3.27
N ASP A 89 -9.11 -19.41 2.92
CA ASP A 89 -9.74 -19.14 1.62
C ASP A 89 -8.73 -18.74 0.53
N GLY A 90 -7.44 -18.74 0.84
CA GLY A 90 -6.36 -18.34 -0.07
C GLY A 90 -6.08 -16.83 -0.10
N THR A 91 -6.80 -16.02 0.69
CA THR A 91 -6.48 -14.59 0.84
C THR A 91 -5.07 -14.44 1.42
N THR A 92 -4.24 -13.64 0.76
CA THR A 92 -2.88 -13.36 1.22
C THR A 92 -2.81 -12.01 1.91
N PHE A 93 -2.01 -11.95 2.97
CA PHE A 93 -1.79 -10.77 3.80
C PHE A 93 -0.29 -10.53 3.86
N ARG A 94 0.12 -9.31 3.51
CA ARG A 94 1.52 -8.90 3.48
C ARG A 94 1.69 -7.65 4.30
N VAL A 95 2.55 -7.72 5.32
CA VAL A 95 2.93 -6.55 6.11
C VAL A 95 4.35 -6.16 5.75
N ARG A 96 4.53 -4.95 5.25
CA ARG A 96 5.83 -4.41 4.81
C ARG A 96 6.18 -3.14 5.58
N ILE A 97 7.47 -2.86 5.66
CA ILE A 97 8.02 -1.61 6.18
C ILE A 97 8.79 -0.92 5.05
N ASP A 98 8.27 0.21 4.60
CA ASP A 98 8.94 1.08 3.64
C ASP A 98 9.67 2.21 4.36
N THR A 99 10.83 2.62 3.84
CA THR A 99 11.64 3.69 4.42
C THR A 99 11.72 4.86 3.45
N THR A 100 11.41 6.07 3.92
CA THR A 100 11.59 7.30 3.14
C THR A 100 12.37 8.37 3.91
N PRO A 101 13.08 9.28 3.24
CA PRO A 101 13.68 10.43 3.90
C PRO A 101 12.62 11.34 4.53
N ASN A 102 12.87 11.84 5.74
CA ASN A 102 11.97 12.74 6.46
C ASN A 102 12.06 14.19 5.95
N LYS A 103 11.69 14.41 4.69
CA LYS A 103 11.76 15.73 4.04
C LYS A 103 10.88 16.78 4.72
N LEU A 104 9.81 16.33 5.37
CA LEU A 104 8.83 17.15 6.08
C LEU A 104 9.25 17.49 7.52
N GLN A 105 10.41 16.99 7.98
CA GLN A 105 10.92 17.20 9.34
C GLN A 105 9.91 16.79 10.43
N LEU A 106 9.13 15.75 10.16
CA LEU A 106 8.10 15.26 11.06
C LEU A 106 8.74 14.66 12.32
N THR A 107 8.11 14.94 13.44
CA THR A 107 8.45 14.39 14.75
C THR A 107 7.19 13.88 15.43
N THR A 108 7.37 13.23 16.57
CA THR A 108 6.27 12.81 17.42
C THR A 108 6.66 12.91 18.87
N ASP A 109 5.65 13.12 19.70
CA ASP A 109 5.66 13.02 21.15
C ASP A 109 5.03 11.71 21.65
N LEU A 110 4.51 10.87 20.76
CA LEU A 110 3.95 9.57 21.12
C LEU A 110 5.05 8.59 21.54
N ASP A 111 4.80 7.88 22.65
CA ASP A 111 5.73 6.90 23.23
C ASP A 111 6.00 5.70 22.30
N ASP A 112 5.03 5.37 21.44
CA ASP A 112 5.16 4.32 20.42
C ASP A 112 5.99 4.75 19.20
N GLY A 113 6.42 6.01 19.15
CA GLY A 113 7.22 6.57 18.07
C GLY A 113 6.45 6.80 16.77
N ARG A 114 5.12 6.72 16.77
CA ARG A 114 4.25 6.94 15.61
C ARG A 114 4.02 8.42 15.34
N ILE A 115 3.97 8.85 14.08
CA ILE A 115 3.55 10.19 13.69
C ILE A 115 2.06 10.37 13.98
N SER A 116 1.71 11.34 14.83
CA SER A 116 0.35 11.57 15.33
C SER A 116 -0.58 12.30 14.35
N ILE A 117 -0.02 13.00 13.37
CA ILE A 117 -0.80 13.73 12.37
C ILE A 117 -1.22 12.81 11.21
N PRO A 118 -2.38 13.09 10.57
CA PRO A 118 -2.73 12.44 9.32
C PRO A 118 -1.69 12.68 8.23
N LEU A 119 -1.37 11.63 7.49
CA LEU A 119 -0.49 11.66 6.34
C LEU A 119 -1.22 11.09 5.12
N TYR A 120 -0.89 11.62 3.96
CA TYR A 120 -1.38 11.20 2.66
C TYR A 120 -0.22 10.66 1.84
N TYR A 121 -0.42 9.51 1.23
CA TYR A 121 0.59 8.77 0.51
C TYR A 121 0.20 8.68 -0.94
N VAL A 122 1.16 8.96 -1.82
CA VAL A 122 1.02 8.65 -3.23
C VAL A 122 1.61 7.26 -3.42
N VAL A 123 0.78 6.32 -3.87
CA VAL A 123 1.18 4.94 -4.09
C VAL A 123 0.93 4.56 -5.53
N GLN A 124 1.95 3.99 -6.18
CA GLN A 124 1.83 3.39 -7.50
C GLN A 124 1.70 1.88 -7.35
N ALA A 125 0.71 1.29 -8.03
CA ALA A 125 0.58 -0.15 -8.20
C ALA A 125 0.67 -0.51 -9.68
N ASN A 126 1.46 -1.53 -10.00
CA ASN A 126 1.59 -2.09 -11.35
C ASN A 126 0.83 -3.41 -11.42
N VAL A 127 -0.23 -3.44 -12.22
CA VAL A 127 -1.10 -4.61 -12.41
C VAL A 127 -0.94 -5.13 -13.82
N GLU A 128 -0.42 -6.33 -13.96
CA GLU A 128 -0.32 -7.00 -15.25
C GLU A 128 -1.50 -7.94 -15.44
N TYR A 129 -2.13 -7.88 -16.61
CA TYR A 129 -3.16 -8.83 -17.00
C TYR A 129 -2.55 -9.94 -17.85
N ASP A 130 -2.58 -11.17 -17.36
CA ASP A 130 -2.23 -12.35 -18.14
C ASP A 130 -3.46 -12.80 -18.96
N ALA A 131 -3.40 -12.58 -20.27
CA ALA A 131 -4.47 -12.94 -21.20
C ALA A 131 -4.59 -14.45 -21.46
N ILE A 132 -3.55 -15.23 -21.17
CA ILE A 132 -3.52 -16.69 -21.37
C ILE A 132 -4.18 -17.38 -20.18
N GLU A 133 -3.85 -16.95 -18.96
CA GLU A 133 -4.42 -17.52 -17.74
C GLU A 133 -5.72 -16.81 -17.30
N GLY A 134 -6.03 -15.66 -17.89
CA GLY A 134 -7.17 -14.82 -17.50
C GLY A 134 -7.02 -14.30 -16.08
N GLN A 135 -5.79 -14.00 -15.66
CA GLN A 135 -5.48 -13.58 -14.29
C GLN A 135 -4.78 -12.22 -14.31
N SER A 136 -5.30 -11.26 -13.55
CA SER A 136 -4.50 -10.09 -13.18
C SER A 136 -3.48 -10.53 -12.12
N THR A 137 -2.28 -9.97 -12.12
CA THR A 137 -1.30 -10.11 -11.04
C THR A 137 -0.81 -8.72 -10.70
N VAL A 138 -1.00 -8.30 -9.45
CA VAL A 138 -0.32 -7.08 -8.98
C VAL A 138 1.13 -7.46 -8.71
N ARG A 139 2.03 -6.79 -9.43
CA ARG A 139 3.45 -7.14 -9.43
C ARG A 139 4.27 -6.32 -8.44
N GLU A 140 3.83 -5.10 -8.19
CA GLU A 140 4.60 -4.16 -7.38
C GLU A 140 3.72 -3.04 -6.83
N MET A 141 3.95 -2.70 -5.56
CA MET A 141 3.43 -1.50 -4.90
C MET A 141 4.59 -0.64 -4.42
N ILE A 142 4.59 0.64 -4.80
CA ILE A 142 5.65 1.59 -4.47
C ILE A 142 5.05 2.85 -3.85
N VAL A 143 5.53 3.23 -2.67
CA VAL A 143 5.27 4.56 -2.10
C VAL A 143 6.12 5.60 -2.83
N GLN A 144 5.47 6.48 -3.59
CA GLN A 144 6.10 7.54 -4.38
C GLN A 144 6.31 8.83 -3.57
N GLY A 145 5.49 9.05 -2.54
CA GLY A 145 5.63 10.22 -1.68
C GLY A 145 4.69 10.23 -0.48
N THR A 146 5.03 11.06 0.50
CA THR A 146 4.29 11.25 1.76
C THR A 146 4.07 12.74 1.98
N PHE A 147 2.84 13.12 2.33
CA PHE A 147 2.37 14.51 2.41
C PHE A 147 1.49 14.70 3.64
N THR A 148 1.38 15.93 4.14
CA THR A 148 0.45 16.30 5.21
C THR A 148 -0.88 16.84 4.70
N ASP A 149 -0.95 17.14 3.40
CA ASP A 149 -2.12 17.70 2.73
C ASP A 149 -2.53 16.83 1.53
N TYR A 150 -3.84 16.63 1.36
CA TYR A 150 -4.39 15.81 0.29
C TYR A 150 -4.19 16.45 -1.09
N LEU A 151 -4.36 17.77 -1.21
CA LEU A 151 -4.22 18.45 -2.50
C LEU A 151 -2.78 18.40 -2.99
N GLN A 152 -1.80 18.56 -2.09
CA GLN A 152 -0.39 18.36 -2.42
C GLN A 152 -0.09 16.93 -2.87
N ALA A 153 -0.61 15.93 -2.17
CA ALA A 153 -0.45 14.53 -2.57
C ALA A 153 -1.08 14.26 -3.94
N ARG A 154 -2.28 14.80 -4.19
CA ARG A 154 -2.98 14.69 -5.47
C ARG A 154 -2.19 15.33 -6.61
N GLU A 155 -1.71 16.56 -6.44
CA GLU A 155 -0.92 17.22 -7.47
C GLU A 155 0.37 16.44 -7.77
N SER A 156 1.04 15.90 -6.74
CA SER A 156 2.18 15.02 -6.94
C SER A 156 1.81 13.74 -7.70
N ALA A 157 0.66 13.14 -7.40
CA ALA A 157 0.21 11.89 -8.03
C ALA A 157 0.00 12.03 -9.55
N ARG A 158 -0.46 13.19 -10.02
CA ARG A 158 -0.64 13.49 -11.46
C ARG A 158 0.67 13.46 -12.24
N GLY A 159 1.79 13.73 -11.58
CA GLY A 159 3.13 13.75 -12.18
C GLY A 159 3.89 12.43 -12.07
N VAL A 160 3.44 11.46 -11.25
CA VAL A 160 4.23 10.25 -10.92
C VAL A 160 4.65 9.45 -12.16
N LEU A 161 3.75 9.33 -13.14
CA LEU A 161 3.98 8.54 -14.35
C LEU A 161 4.58 9.37 -15.50
N LEU A 162 4.86 10.65 -15.28
CA LEU A 162 5.28 11.58 -16.33
C LEU A 162 6.72 12.04 -16.09
N SER A 163 7.51 12.10 -17.16
CA SER A 163 8.87 12.61 -17.12
C SER A 163 9.14 13.37 -18.41
N GLU A 164 9.16 14.70 -18.36
CA GLU A 164 9.52 15.52 -19.52
C GLU A 164 10.96 15.28 -19.97
N GLN A 165 11.87 14.97 -19.04
CA GLN A 165 13.27 14.69 -19.32
C GLN A 165 13.43 13.41 -20.14
N ASP A 166 12.63 12.39 -19.82
CA ASP A 166 12.64 11.10 -20.54
C ASP A 166 11.64 11.07 -21.70
N GLY A 167 10.93 12.18 -21.96
CA GLY A 167 9.90 12.28 -23.00
C GLY A 167 8.64 11.45 -22.72
N ILE A 168 8.41 11.04 -21.48
CA ILE A 168 7.24 10.28 -21.04
C ILE A 168 6.10 11.26 -20.75
N LEU A 169 5.15 11.33 -21.68
CA LEU A 169 3.97 12.18 -21.60
C LEU A 169 2.71 11.30 -21.51
N LYS A 170 1.55 11.91 -21.28
CA LYS A 170 0.26 11.20 -21.25
C LYS A 170 0.01 10.36 -22.52
N GLY A 171 0.41 10.90 -23.69
CA GLY A 171 0.30 10.23 -24.98
C GLY A 171 1.28 9.06 -25.19
N SER A 172 2.21 8.82 -24.25
CA SER A 172 3.09 7.64 -24.26
C SER A 172 2.36 6.38 -23.78
N TYR A 173 1.14 6.52 -23.28
CA TYR A 173 0.29 5.42 -22.80
C TYR A 173 -0.85 5.14 -23.78
N ALA A 174 -1.31 3.89 -23.83
CA ALA A 174 -2.44 3.46 -24.63
C ALA A 174 -3.76 4.10 -24.14
N ALA A 175 -3.87 4.25 -22.82
CA ALA A 175 -4.91 5.05 -22.18
C ALA A 175 -4.33 5.76 -20.95
N TYR A 176 -4.84 6.95 -20.66
CA TYR A 176 -4.45 7.73 -19.50
C TYR A 176 -5.67 8.50 -18.99
N VAL A 177 -6.12 8.18 -17.77
CA VAL A 177 -7.33 8.71 -17.16
C VAL A 177 -6.98 9.33 -15.81
N GLU A 178 -7.37 10.59 -15.60
CA GLU A 178 -7.21 11.31 -14.34
C GLU A 178 -8.57 11.53 -13.67
N ALA A 179 -8.57 11.59 -12.34
CA ALA A 179 -9.74 12.01 -11.58
C ALA A 179 -10.10 13.47 -11.89
N GLY A 180 -11.40 13.75 -12.08
CA GLY A 180 -11.92 15.10 -12.34
C GLY A 180 -11.70 16.06 -11.17
N GLU A 181 -11.81 17.36 -11.41
CA GLU A 181 -11.64 18.37 -10.35
C GLU A 181 -12.61 18.10 -9.19
N GLY A 182 -12.07 17.85 -7.99
CA GLY A 182 -12.85 17.51 -6.80
C GLY A 182 -13.13 16.01 -6.59
N ASP A 183 -13.00 15.18 -7.63
CA ASP A 183 -13.22 13.73 -7.54
C ASP A 183 -12.04 13.04 -6.85
N ARG A 184 -12.30 12.06 -5.99
CA ARG A 184 -11.22 11.34 -5.29
C ARG A 184 -10.65 10.15 -6.05
N ASP A 185 -11.30 9.76 -7.14
CA ASP A 185 -10.87 8.67 -8.01
C ASP A 185 -11.28 8.91 -9.46
N CYS A 186 -10.67 8.14 -10.37
CA CYS A 186 -10.92 8.17 -11.80
C CYS A 186 -11.80 7.01 -12.30
N GLY A 187 -12.46 6.28 -11.40
CA GLY A 187 -13.30 5.12 -11.73
C GLY A 187 -12.56 3.79 -11.90
N PHE A 188 -11.23 3.75 -11.70
CA PHE A 188 -10.40 2.53 -11.80
C PHE A 188 -10.01 1.93 -10.45
N GLY A 189 -10.62 2.41 -9.37
CA GLY A 189 -10.41 1.91 -8.01
C GLY A 189 -10.60 3.01 -6.98
N GLU A 190 -10.85 2.62 -5.73
CA GLU A 190 -10.99 3.58 -4.64
C GLU A 190 -9.70 4.37 -4.45
N ASN A 191 -9.79 5.70 -4.42
CA ASN A 191 -8.66 6.61 -4.27
C ASN A 191 -7.63 6.61 -5.43
N VAL A 192 -7.91 5.92 -6.55
CA VAL A 192 -7.05 5.92 -7.74
C VAL A 192 -7.24 7.25 -8.47
N VAL A 193 -6.28 8.15 -8.37
CA VAL A 193 -6.35 9.49 -8.99
C VAL A 193 -5.82 9.50 -10.42
N VAL A 194 -4.96 8.54 -10.79
CA VAL A 194 -4.47 8.35 -12.15
C VAL A 194 -4.48 6.87 -12.49
N HIS A 195 -5.02 6.53 -13.65
CA HIS A 195 -4.87 5.22 -14.28
C HIS A 195 -4.19 5.41 -15.64
N ALA A 196 -3.19 4.59 -15.93
CA ALA A 196 -2.58 4.53 -17.24
C ALA A 196 -2.40 3.07 -17.68
N SER A 197 -2.63 2.77 -18.95
CA SER A 197 -2.39 1.43 -19.51
C SER A 197 -1.36 1.46 -20.62
N THR A 198 -0.53 0.43 -20.70
CA THR A 198 0.39 0.23 -21.82
C THR A 198 -0.22 -0.69 -22.87
N ASP A 199 0.30 -0.65 -24.10
CA ASP A 199 -0.13 -1.55 -25.19
C ASP A 199 0.13 -3.03 -24.87
N TYR A 200 0.98 -3.32 -23.88
CA TYR A 200 1.35 -4.67 -23.46
C TYR A 200 0.46 -5.22 -22.34
N GLY A 201 -0.62 -4.51 -21.95
CA GLY A 201 -1.56 -4.98 -20.93
C GLY A 201 -1.14 -4.71 -19.48
N VAL A 202 -0.13 -3.86 -19.28
CA VAL A 202 0.25 -3.36 -17.94
C VAL A 202 -0.61 -2.16 -17.59
N ASN A 203 -1.23 -2.19 -16.41
CA ASN A 203 -1.99 -1.08 -15.84
C ASN A 203 -1.20 -0.47 -14.68
N HIS A 204 -0.98 0.84 -14.74
CA HIS A 204 -0.42 1.64 -13.68
C HIS A 204 -1.55 2.36 -12.95
N LEU A 205 -1.68 2.12 -11.66
CA LEU A 205 -2.67 2.76 -10.79
C LEU A 205 -1.92 3.66 -9.80
N VAL A 206 -2.18 4.97 -9.83
CA VAL A 206 -1.63 5.90 -8.84
C VAL A 206 -2.76 6.33 -7.91
N SER A 207 -2.59 6.05 -6.62
CA SER A 207 -3.59 6.31 -5.59
C SER A 207 -3.11 7.31 -4.56
N VAL A 208 -4.03 8.10 -3.99
CA VAL A 208 -3.76 8.95 -2.82
C VAL A 208 -4.44 8.36 -1.60
N ILE A 209 -3.67 7.73 -0.72
CA ILE A 209 -4.18 6.99 0.43
C ILE A 209 -3.89 7.78 1.70
N ARG A 210 -4.87 7.94 2.58
CA ARG A 210 -4.65 8.48 3.93
C ARG A 210 -4.23 7.35 4.87
N ASN A 211 -3.24 7.58 5.75
CA ASN A 211 -3.00 6.61 6.83
C ASN A 211 -4.25 6.46 7.70
N GLN A 212 -4.47 5.24 8.15
CA GLN A 212 -5.58 4.93 9.02
C GLN A 212 -5.09 3.92 10.04
N GLU A 213 -5.16 4.29 11.31
CA GLU A 213 -4.88 3.37 12.40
C GLU A 213 -5.83 2.17 12.31
N LEU A 214 -5.28 0.99 12.53
CA LEU A 214 -6.09 -0.20 12.66
C LEU A 214 -6.79 -0.11 14.02
N GLY A 215 -8.10 0.11 14.00
CA GLY A 215 -8.93 -0.20 15.14
C GLY A 215 -9.21 -1.69 15.15
N SER A 216 -9.25 -2.30 16.33
CA SER A 216 -9.88 -3.61 16.51
C SER A 216 -11.37 -3.47 16.17
N VAL A 217 -11.70 -3.49 14.88
CA VAL A 217 -13.09 -3.56 14.43
C VAL A 217 -13.54 -4.97 14.76
N SER A 218 -14.15 -5.11 15.93
CA SER A 218 -15.00 -6.24 16.30
C SER A 218 -15.90 -6.57 15.11
N LEU A 219 -15.53 -7.60 14.33
CA LEU A 219 -16.32 -8.50 13.45
C LEU A 219 -17.48 -7.93 12.59
N ALA A 220 -17.75 -6.63 12.58
CA ALA A 220 -18.96 -6.04 12.03
C ALA A 220 -18.81 -5.73 10.53
N GLU A 221 -17.60 -5.45 10.05
CA GLU A 221 -17.38 -5.17 8.63
C GLU A 221 -17.28 -6.44 7.76
N ALA A 222 -17.06 -7.62 8.37
CA ALA A 222 -17.16 -8.90 7.67
C ALA A 222 -18.61 -9.42 7.55
N ALA A 223 -19.55 -8.90 8.36
CA ALA A 223 -20.95 -9.32 8.35
C ALA A 223 -21.84 -8.50 7.38
N MET A 224 -21.41 -7.30 6.95
CA MET A 224 -22.26 -6.40 6.15
C MET A 224 -22.29 -6.65 4.63
N LYS A 225 -21.67 -7.72 4.11
CA LYS A 225 -21.79 -8.11 2.69
C LYS A 225 -22.39 -9.50 2.45
N ILE A 226 -23.02 -10.08 3.47
CA ILE A 226 -23.88 -11.26 3.31
C ILE A 226 -25.28 -10.87 3.80
N GLY A 227 -25.96 -10.07 2.99
CA GLY A 227 -27.36 -9.71 3.12
C GLY A 227 -27.97 -9.62 1.74
#